data_AF-A0A2H9T2T9-F1
#
_entry.id   AF-A0A2H9T2T9-F1
#
_cell.length_a   1.000
_cell.length_b   1.000
_cell.length_c   1.000
_cell.angle_alpha   90.00
_cell.angle_beta   90.00
_cell.angle_gamma   90.00
#
_symmetry.space_group_name_H-M   'P 1'
#
loop_
_entity.id
_entity.type
_entity.pdbx_description
1 polymer ?
#
loop_
_entity_poly.entity_id
_entity_poly.type
_entity_poly.pdbx_seq_one_letter_code
_entity_poly.pdbx_strand_id
1 'polypeptide(L)' 'MIEVAAVEGCLIEVVTVGGYITEVVIVGGCMKEVFIVRVCMIEVVTVGDV' A
#
# COMPACT_ATOMS: atom_id res chain seq x y z
N MET A 1 10.14 7.39 6.57
CA MET A 1 10.53 7.44 5.14
C MET A 1 9.28 7.24 4.33
N ILE A 2 9.10 8.04 3.27
CA ILE A 2 7.98 7.89 2.33
C ILE A 2 8.60 7.65 0.96
N GLU A 3 8.14 6.60 0.27
CA GLU A 3 8.53 6.25 -1.08
C GLU A 3 7.27 6.14 -1.94
N VAL A 4 7.28 6.78 -3.11
CA VAL A 4 6.15 6.74 -4.05
C VAL A 4 6.67 6.36 -5.42
N ALA A 5 6.07 5.34 -6.04
CA ALA A 5 6.35 4.90 -7.39
C ALA A 5 5.06 4.85 -8.21
N ALA A 6 5.13 5.32 -9.45
CA ALA A 6 4.02 5.30 -10.39
C ALA A 6 4.48 4.65 -11.70
N VAL A 7 3.82 3.57 -12.13
CA VAL A 7 4.14 2.85 -13.36
C VAL A 7 2.84 2.43 -14.04
N GLU A 8 2.57 2.96 -15.24
CA GLU A 8 1.49 2.51 -16.15
C GLU A 8 0.13 2.23 -15.46
N GLY A 9 -0.37 3.18 -14.67
CA GLY A 9 -1.67 3.04 -13.98
C GLY A 9 -1.63 2.24 -12.68
N CYS A 10 -0.43 1.85 -12.24
CA CYS A 10 -0.13 1.37 -10.89
C CYS A 10 0.50 2.52 -10.07
N LEU A 11 -0.03 2.77 -8.87
CA LEU A 11 0.56 3.64 -7.86
C LEU A 11 0.95 2.81 -6.65
N ILE A 12 2.17 2.98 -6.17
CA ILE A 12 2.70 2.32 -4.97
C ILE A 12 3.19 3.40 -4.02
N GLU A 13 2.69 3.41 -2.79
CA GLU A 13 3.16 4.27 -1.71
C GLU A 13 3.60 3.41 -0.53
N VAL A 14 4.83 3.63 -0.05
CA VAL A 14 5.38 2.95 1.12
C VAL A 14 5.74 3.98 2.18
N VAL A 15 5.16 3.84 3.36
CA VAL A 15 5.41 4.69 4.53
C VAL A 15 6.03 3.85 5.63
N THR A 16 7.25 4.20 6.06
CA THR A 16 7.94 3.55 7.17
C THR A 16 8.18 4.52 8.32
N VAL A 17 7.67 4.20 9.51
CA VAL A 17 7.85 4.98 10.74
C VAL A 17 8.12 4.03 11.90
N GLY A 18 9.31 4.10 12.53
CA GLY A 18 9.55 3.49 13.85
C GLY A 18 9.11 2.02 14.04
N GLY A 19 9.32 1.15 13.04
CA GLY A 19 8.91 -0.26 13.08
C GLY A 19 7.48 -0.56 12.59
N TYR A 20 6.82 0.46 12.04
CA TYR A 20 5.56 0.37 11.31
C TYR A 20 5.84 0.58 9.82
N ILE A 21 5.28 -0.27 8.96
CA ILE A 21 5.33 -0.13 7.50
C ILE A 21 3.89 -0.15 6.98
N THR A 22 3.55 0.81 6.14
CA THR A 22 2.30 0.83 5.37
C THR A 22 2.66 0.82 3.90
N GLU A 23 2.07 -0.09 3.13
CA GLU A 23 2.21 -0.13 1.67
C GLU A 23 0.82 -0.05 1.05
N VAL A 24 0.61 0.91 0.16
CA VAL A 24 -0.63 1.08 -0.61
C VAL A 24 -0.31 0.86 -2.08
N VAL A 25 -1.05 -0.02 -2.73
CA VAL A 25 -0.93 -0.34 -4.16
C VAL A 25 -2.29 -0.11 -4.82
N ILE A 26 -2.34 0.78 -5.80
CA ILE A 26 -3.55 1.07 -6.58
C ILE A 26 -3.30 0.68 -8.03
N VAL A 27 -4.11 -0.23 -8.57
CA VAL A 27 -4.05 -0.69 -9.96
C VAL A 27 -5.44 -0.63 -10.58
N GLY A 28 -5.65 0.29 -11.53
CA GLY A 28 -6.87 0.32 -12.35
C GLY A 28 -8.18 0.24 -11.56
N GLY A 29 -8.27 0.93 -10.42
CA GLY A 29 -9.44 0.94 -9.53
C GLY A 29 -9.42 -0.08 -8.38
N CYS A 30 -8.53 -1.07 -8.44
CA CYS A 30 -8.26 -1.95 -7.32
C CYS A 30 -7.26 -1.30 -6.36
N MET A 31 -7.53 -1.34 -5.06
CA MET A 31 -6.63 -0.86 -4.00
C MET A 31 -6.25 -2.04 -3.11
N LYS A 32 -4.96 -2.21 -2.85
CA LYS A 32 -4.41 -3.05 -1.78
C LYS A 32 -3.70 -2.17 -0.77
N GLU A 33 -3.94 -2.42 0.50
CA GLU A 33 -3.22 -1.79 1.59
C GLU A 33 -2.68 -2.87 2.52
N VAL A 34 -1.38 -2.82 2.80
CA VAL A 34 -0.67 -3.72 3.69
C VAL A 34 -0.11 -2.90 4.85
N PHE A 35 -0.46 -3.27 6.06
CA PHE A 35 0.03 -2.66 7.28
C PHE A 35 0.81 -3.68 8.10
N ILE A 36 2.08 -3.38 8.36
CA ILE A 36 2.98 -4.22 9.15
C ILE A 36 3.36 -3.45 10.42
N VAL A 37 3.08 -4.06 11.56
CA VAL A 37 3.47 -3.58 12.89
C VAL A 37 4.37 -4.59 13.55
N ARG A 38 5.67 -4.32 13.60
CA ARG A 38 6.66 -5.24 14.16
C ARG A 38 6.62 -6.64 13.52
N VAL A 39 5.79 -7.54 14.06
CA VAL A 39 5.61 -8.94 13.62
C VAL A 39 4.17 -9.26 13.20
N CYS A 40 3.26 -8.28 13.28
CA CYS A 40 1.87 -8.41 12.86
C CYS A 40 1.71 -7.81 11.46
N MET A 41 1.04 -8.52 10.56
CA MET A 41 0.70 -8.05 9.22
C MET A 41 -0.82 -8.09 9.05
N ILE A 42 -1.37 -7.00 8.53
CA ILE A 42 -2.77 -6.86 8.16
C ILE A 42 -2.80 -6.48 6.68
N GLU A 43 -3.58 -7.19 5.88
CA GLU A 43 -3.79 -6.88 4.47
C GLU A 43 -5.27 -6.59 4.24
N VAL A 44 -5.56 -5.49 3.56
CA VAL A 44 -6.89 -5.08 3.14
C VAL A 44 -6.89 -4.94 1.62
N VAL A 45 -7.87 -5.56 0.97
CA VAL A 45 -8.06 -5.49 -0.47
C VAL A 45 -9.43 -4.89 -0.74
N THR A 46 -9.44 -3.75 -1.43
CA THR A 46 -10.67 -3.09 -1.89
C THR A 46 -10.72 -3.18 -3.40
N VAL A 47 -11.83 -3.70 -3.91
CA VAL A 47 -12.09 -3.79 -5.35
C VAL A 47 -13.29 -2.89 -5.63
N GLY A 48 -13.07 -1.83 -6.42
CA GLY A 48 -14.14 -0.95 -6.89
C GLY A 48 -13.95 -0.68 -8.38
N ASP A 49 -15.05 -0.63 -9.13
CA ASP A 49 -15.05 -0.07 -10.48
C ASP A 49 -14.87 1.46 -10.34
N VAL A 50 -13.73 2.00 -10.78
CA VAL A 50 -13.46 3.45 -10.86
C VAL A 50 -13.88 4.05 -12.19
#